data_AF-A0A3M7KN62-F1
#
_entry.id   AF-A0A3M7KN62-F1
#
_cell.length_a   1.000
_cell.length_b   1.000
_cell.length_c   1.000
_cell.angle_alpha   90.00
_cell.angle_beta   90.00
_cell.angle_gamma   90.00
#
_symmetry.space_group_name_H-M   'P 1'
#
loop_
_entity.id
_entity.type
_entity.pdbx_description
1 polymer ?
#
loop_
_entity_poly.entity_id
_entity_poly.type
_entity_poly.pdbx_seq_one_letter_code
_entity_poly.pdbx_strand_id
1 'polypeptide(L)'
;MAKIKIVDELYIQAGPQIGFLLSAKDEFSSVGNSGEEDILENYNKIDFSANIGLGYQFISGLNFGARYNIGLSNINNLPDSSSLKNQNGVFQFSVGFRF
;
A
#
# COMPACT_ATOMS: atom_id res chain seq x y z
N MET A 1 -12.22 6.32 3.08
CA MET A 1 -11.92 7.18 1.92
C MET A 1 -13.20 7.90 1.52
N ALA A 2 -13.11 9.18 1.20
CA ALA A 2 -14.22 9.91 0.59
C ALA A 2 -14.32 9.49 -0.89
N LYS A 3 -15.54 9.26 -1.38
CA LYS A 3 -15.84 8.99 -2.79
C LYS A 3 -16.72 10.10 -3.32
N ILE A 4 -16.33 10.69 -4.45
CA ILE A 4 -17.09 11.73 -5.13
C ILE A 4 -17.40 11.19 -6.53
N LYS A 5 -18.69 11.08 -6.85
CA LYS A 5 -19.14 10.70 -8.18
C LYS A 5 -18.98 11.89 -9.12
N ILE A 6 -18.34 11.64 -10.26
CA ILE A 6 -18.21 12.62 -11.35
C ILE A 6 -19.36 12.43 -12.34
N VAL A 7 -19.67 11.16 -12.65
CA VAL A 7 -20.92 10.72 -13.28
C VAL A 7 -21.44 9.49 -12.51
N ASP A 8 -22.62 8.98 -12.84
CA ASP A 8 -23.28 7.94 -12.02
C ASP A 8 -22.44 6.68 -11.83
N GLU A 9 -21.68 6.32 -12.86
CA GLU A 9 -20.79 5.15 -12.94
C GLU A 9 -19.34 5.47 -12.55
N LEU A 10 -18.86 6.70 -12.78
CA LEU A 10 -17.46 7.08 -12.53
C LEU A 10 -17.32 7.87 -11.23
N TYR A 11 -16.41 7.43 -10.36
CA TYR A 11 -16.09 8.14 -9.14
C TYR A 11 -14.58 8.35 -8.98
N ILE A 12 -14.21 9.44 -8.32
CA ILE A 12 -12.89 9.63 -7.74
C ILE A 12 -12.95 9.33 -6.24
N GLN A 13 -11.82 8.92 -5.68
CA GLN A 13 -11.69 8.68 -4.25
C GLN A 13 -10.38 9.22 -3.72
N ALA A 14 -10.43 9.73 -2.48
CA ALA A 14 -9.24 10.14 -1.77
C ALA A 14 -9.39 9.92 -0.26
N GLY A 15 -8.28 9.79 0.45
CA GLY A 15 -8.28 9.79 1.90
C GLY A 15 -7.06 9.12 2.53
N PRO A 16 -6.94 9.18 3.86
CA PRO A 16 -5.84 8.57 4.58
C PRO A 16 -5.96 7.04 4.58
N GLN A 17 -4.82 6.38 4.76
CA GLN A 17 -4.70 4.96 5.05
C GLN A 17 -3.61 4.73 6.09
N ILE A 18 -3.86 3.77 6.98
CA ILE A 18 -2.91 3.26 7.95
C ILE A 18 -2.65 1.79 7.63
N GLY A 19 -1.38 1.41 7.60
CA GLY A 19 -0.91 0.04 7.41
C GLY A 19 -0.16 -0.45 8.63
N PHE A 20 -0.28 -1.74 8.91
CA PHE A 20 0.43 -2.42 9.99
C PHE A 20 1.31 -3.51 9.40
N LEU A 21 2.62 -3.44 9.64
CA LEU A 21 3.57 -4.46 9.23
C LEU A 21 3.56 -5.59 10.27
N LEU A 22 3.12 -6.77 9.85
CA LEU A 22 2.99 -7.93 10.74
C LEU A 22 4.23 -8.85 10.72
N SER A 23 4.96 -8.87 9.61
CA SER A 23 6.16 -9.68 9.42
C SER A 23 7.02 -9.08 8.32
N ALA A 24 8.35 -9.17 8.48
CA ALA A 24 9.33 -8.86 7.44
C ALA A 24 10.46 -9.87 7.52
N LYS A 25 10.82 -10.48 6.39
CA LYS A 25 11.80 -11.55 6.30
C LYS A 25 12.79 -11.22 5.19
N ASP A 26 14.07 -11.44 5.44
CA ASP A 26 15.11 -11.41 4.42
C ASP A 26 15.45 -12.85 4.02
N GLU A 27 15.32 -13.18 2.73
CA GLU A 27 15.68 -14.49 2.21
C GLU A 27 17.00 -14.38 1.46
N PHE A 28 18.00 -15.17 1.85
CA PHE A 28 19.28 -15.24 1.17
C PHE A 28 19.57 -16.65 0.67
N SER A 29 20.10 -16.72 -0.55
CA SER A 29 20.54 -17.97 -1.18
C SER A 29 21.89 -17.76 -1.86
N SER A 30 22.85 -18.60 -1.49
CA SER A 30 24.20 -18.67 -2.05
C SER A 30 24.55 -20.14 -2.31
N VAL A 31 25.51 -20.41 -3.19
CA VAL A 31 25.87 -21.79 -3.57
C VAL A 31 26.20 -22.62 -2.32
N GLY A 32 25.30 -23.55 -1.96
CA GLY A 32 25.42 -24.43 -0.79
C GLY A 32 24.88 -23.88 0.53
N ASN A 33 24.30 -22.67 0.56
CA ASN A 33 23.76 -22.08 1.80
C ASN A 33 22.53 -21.21 1.52
N SER A 34 21.42 -21.52 2.17
CA SER A 34 20.17 -20.75 2.10
C SER A 34 19.60 -20.58 3.49
N GLY A 35 19.08 -19.40 3.79
CA GLY A 35 18.48 -19.09 5.08
C GLY A 35 17.48 -17.95 4.97
N GLU A 36 16.78 -17.75 6.08
CA GLU A 36 15.80 -16.68 6.26
C GLU A 36 16.09 -16.00 7.59
N GLU A 37 16.07 -14.67 7.62
CA GLU A 37 16.24 -13.86 8.82
C GLU A 37 15.00 -12.96 9.03
N ASP A 38 14.49 -12.90 10.27
CA ASP A 38 13.43 -11.96 10.63
C ASP A 38 14.05 -10.56 10.78
N ILE A 39 13.60 -9.64 9.93
CA ILE A 39 14.08 -8.26 9.88
C ILE A 39 13.00 -7.27 10.31
N LEU A 40 11.93 -7.72 10.98
CA LEU A 40 10.82 -6.87 11.40
C LEU A 40 11.26 -5.68 12.26
N GLU A 41 12.29 -5.84 13.09
CA GLU A 41 12.80 -4.77 13.97
C GLU A 41 13.44 -3.61 13.19
N ASN A 42 13.93 -3.87 11.98
CA ASN A 42 14.57 -2.88 11.11
C ASN A 42 13.56 -1.95 10.41
N TYR A 43 12.25 -2.23 10.53
CA TYR A 43 11.18 -1.46 9.90
C TYR A 43 10.17 -0.91 10.91
N ASN A 44 9.57 0.23 10.57
CA ASN A 44 8.46 0.79 11.34
C ASN A 44 7.22 -0.08 11.17
N LYS A 45 6.62 -0.46 12.30
CA LYS A 45 5.41 -1.32 12.34
C LYS A 45 4.15 -0.62 11.83
N ILE A 46 4.13 0.71 11.85
CA ILE A 46 2.99 1.53 11.42
C ILE A 46 3.44 2.37 10.22
N ASP A 47 2.66 2.31 9.14
CA ASP A 47 2.85 3.11 7.93
C ASP A 47 1.60 3.96 7.65
N PHE A 48 1.79 5.26 7.49
CA PHE A 48 0.79 6.24 7.12
C PHE A 48 0.91 6.57 5.65
N SER A 49 -0.22 6.55 4.94
CA SER A 49 -0.30 6.89 3.53
C SER A 49 -1.53 7.75 3.22
N ALA A 50 -1.45 8.47 2.12
CA ALA A 50 -2.59 9.12 1.49
C ALA A 50 -2.92 8.41 0.18
N ASN A 51 -4.20 8.21 -0.08
CA ASN A 51 -4.67 7.57 -1.29
C ASN A 51 -5.37 8.56 -2.20
N ILE A 52 -5.16 8.37 -3.49
CA ILE A 52 -6.00 8.94 -4.54
C ILE A 52 -6.31 7.84 -5.55
N GLY A 53 -7.52 7.85 -6.09
CA GLY A 53 -7.91 6.87 -7.09
C GLY A 53 -9.17 7.26 -7.83
N LEU A 54 -9.49 6.42 -8.80
CA LEU A 54 -10.69 6.50 -9.61
C LEU A 54 -11.28 5.11 -9.76
N GLY A 55 -12.58 5.02 -9.99
CA GLY A 55 -13.24 3.75 -10.21
C GLY A 55 -14.50 3.90 -11.05
N TYR A 56 -14.87 2.79 -11.66
CA TYR A 56 -16.04 2.66 -12.52
C TYR A 56 -16.95 1.57 -11.95
N GLN A 57 -18.20 1.91 -11.68
CA GLN A 57 -19.22 1.04 -11.13
C GLN A 57 -20.30 0.82 -12.19
N PHE A 58 -20.37 -0.39 -12.73
CA PHE A 58 -21.43 -0.79 -13.65
C PHE A 58 -22.75 -0.97 -12.90
N ILE A 59 -23.85 -0.70 -13.61
CA ILE A 59 -25.22 -0.95 -13.15
C ILE A 59 -25.43 -2.44 -12.82
N SER A 60 -24.72 -3.33 -13.51
CA SER A 60 -24.74 -4.78 -13.26
C SER A 60 -24.13 -5.21 -11.92
N GLY A 61 -23.62 -4.28 -11.11
CA GLY A 61 -22.97 -4.57 -9.83
C GLY A 61 -21.45 -4.74 -9.93
N LEU A 62 -20.91 -5.03 -11.11
CA LEU A 62 -19.47 -5.11 -11.36
C LEU A 62 -18.80 -3.75 -11.14
N ASN A 63 -17.61 -3.75 -10.52
CA ASN A 63 -16.83 -2.55 -10.31
C ASN A 63 -15.34 -2.76 -10.60
N PHE A 64 -14.71 -1.70 -11.10
CA PHE A 64 -13.28 -1.61 -11.31
C PHE A 64 -12.74 -0.37 -10.62
N GLY A 65 -11.49 -0.42 -10.19
CA GLY A 65 -10.83 0.70 -9.54
C GLY A 65 -9.33 0.68 -9.80
N ALA A 66 -8.76 1.87 -9.86
CA ALA A 66 -7.32 2.10 -9.84
C ALA A 66 -7.02 3.13 -8.75
N ARG A 67 -6.00 2.89 -7.93
CA ARG A 67 -5.56 3.83 -6.89
C ARG A 67 -4.05 3.86 -6.79
N TYR A 68 -3.55 5.03 -6.39
CA TYR A 68 -2.17 5.25 -6.00
C TYR A 68 -2.11 5.58 -4.52
N ASN A 69 -1.23 4.87 -3.80
CA ASN A 69 -1.03 5.01 -2.36
C ASN A 69 0.31 5.71 -2.18
N ILE A 70 0.27 6.92 -1.62
CA ILE A 70 1.40 7.81 -1.37
C ILE A 70 1.82 7.62 0.08
N GLY A 71 2.95 6.98 0.32
CA GLY A 71 3.53 6.83 1.67
C GLY A 71 3.99 8.17 2.23
N LEU A 72 3.57 8.49 3.46
CA LEU A 72 3.87 9.73 4.15
C LEU A 72 4.92 9.54 5.26
N SER A 73 4.97 8.35 5.87
CA SER A 73 5.97 7.96 6.87
C SER A 73 7.23 7.36 6.25
N ASN A 74 8.32 7.39 7.03
CA ASN A 74 9.51 6.58 6.76
C ASN A 74 9.21 5.13 7.18
N ILE A 75 9.57 4.15 6.37
CA ILE A 75 9.44 2.73 6.73
C ILE A 75 10.66 2.19 7.45
N ASN A 76 11.81 2.86 7.37
CA ASN A 76 13.04 2.41 8.04
C ASN A 76 12.98 2.71 9.54
N ASN A 77 13.43 1.76 10.36
CA ASN A 77 13.62 1.90 11.80
C ASN A 77 15.08 1.56 12.17
N LEU A 78 16.02 2.40 11.73
CA LEU A 78 17.45 2.19 11.98
C LEU A 78 18.02 3.39 12.77
N PRO A 79 18.78 3.15 13.86
CA PRO A 79 19.24 4.21 14.76
C PRO A 79 20.22 5.22 14.12
N ASP A 80 21.01 4.81 13.12
CA ASP A 80 22.04 5.67 12.50
C ASP A 80 21.71 6.13 11.07
N SER A 81 20.59 5.70 10.48
CA SER A 81 20.22 6.01 9.08
C SER A 81 19.38 7.28 8.94
N SER A 82 19.73 8.34 9.67
CA SER A 82 18.95 9.59 9.73
C SER A 82 18.78 10.33 8.39
N SER A 83 19.55 9.97 7.35
CA SER A 83 19.44 10.58 6.01
C SER A 83 18.68 9.75 4.98
N LEU A 84 18.42 8.46 5.21
CA LEU A 84 17.75 7.59 4.23
C LEU A 84 16.29 7.39 4.61
N LYS A 85 15.41 8.19 3.99
CA LYS A 85 13.95 8.06 4.10
C LYS A 85 13.43 7.16 2.99
N ASN A 86 12.92 5.99 3.34
CA ASN A 86 12.19 5.13 2.42
C ASN A 86 10.69 5.29 2.66
N GLN A 87 9.92 5.44 1.59
CA GLN A 87 8.46 5.59 1.66
C GLN A 87 7.81 4.64 0.66
N ASN A 88 6.66 4.08 1.02
CA ASN A 88 5.92 3.21 0.13
C ASN A 88 5.23 4.01 -0.98
N GLY A 89 5.32 3.53 -2.22
CA GLY A 89 4.57 4.07 -3.36
C GLY A 89 3.93 2.91 -4.11
N VAL A 90 2.60 2.78 -4.05
CA VAL A 90 1.92 1.58 -4.54
C VAL A 90 0.80 1.94 -5.53
N PHE A 91 0.93 1.48 -6.76
CA PHE A 91 -0.17 1.39 -7.71
C PHE A 91 -0.98 0.13 -7.46
N GLN A 92 -2.29 0.26 -7.37
CA GLN A 92 -3.19 -0.86 -7.14
C GLN A 92 -4.37 -0.81 -8.09
N PHE A 93 -4.76 -2.00 -8.56
CA PHE A 93 -5.93 -2.22 -9.38
C PHE A 93 -6.88 -3.16 -8.63
N SER A 94 -8.17 -2.92 -8.75
CA SER A 94 -9.19 -3.72 -8.08
C SER A 94 -10.33 -4.03 -9.02
N VAL A 95 -10.86 -5.24 -8.92
CA VAL A 95 -12.15 -5.65 -9.47
C VAL A 95 -13.01 -6.16 -8.33
N GLY A 96 -14.30 -5.86 -8.36
CA GLY A 96 -15.24 -6.31 -7.34
C GLY A 96 -16.66 -6.43 -7.89
N PHE A 97 -17.55 -7.01 -7.11
CA PHE A 97 -18.97 -7.13 -7.44
C PHE A 97 -19.83 -6.72 -6.25
N ARG A 98 -20.86 -5.91 -6.49
CA ARG A 98 -21.83 -5.44 -5.50
C ARG A 98 -23.21 -5.99 -5.88
N PHE A 99 -23.75 -6.83 -5.01
CA PHE A 99 -25.11 -7.37 -5.08
C PHE A 99 -26.10 -6.48 -4.33
#